data_AF-A0A7G1I495-F1
#
_entry.id   AF-A0A7G1I495-F1
#
_cell.length_a   1.000
_cell.length_b   1.000
_cell.length_c   1.000
_cell.angle_alpha   90.00
_cell.angle_beta   90.00
_cell.angle_gamma   90.00
#
_symmetry.space_group_name_H-M   'P 1'
#
loop_
_entity.id
_entity.type
_entity.pdbx_description
1 polymer ?
#
loop_
_entity_poly.entity_id
_entity_poly.type
_entity_poly.pdbx_seq_one_letter_code
_entity_poly.pdbx_strand_id
1 'polypeptide(L)'
;MNSEIVYKKGISISGIILLIIGIVTVYSETFFTESQSSIRMALMFFGAIILIAGLVKVLMGKKYIVHKESGSRVTNYNLFFDSNEINRLQNILDGKQFDSIPKLKPADGNKAGVKLDLFISDDKKFAAAQVFQFIPFKYEPAGEQKIFYDNDAQLLANYIPNQK
;
A
#
# COMPACT_ATOMS: atom_id res chain seq x y z
N MET A 1 5.69 -8.82 -15.76
CA MET A 1 5.84 -8.76 -14.28
C MET A 1 7.05 -7.88 -14.02
N ASN A 2 6.85 -6.70 -13.43
CA ASN A 2 7.83 -5.62 -13.45
C ASN A 2 9.01 -5.91 -12.49
N SER A 3 10.25 -5.89 -12.99
CA SER A 3 11.47 -6.34 -12.27
C SER A 3 12.03 -5.33 -11.25
N GLU A 4 11.46 -4.13 -11.21
CA GLU A 4 11.95 -2.98 -10.43
C GLU A 4 11.18 -2.75 -9.13
N ILE A 5 10.05 -3.41 -8.92
CA ILE A 5 9.27 -3.34 -7.68
C ILE A 5 9.26 -4.69 -6.95
N VAL A 6 9.64 -4.68 -5.68
CA VAL A 6 9.71 -5.88 -4.82
C VAL A 6 8.68 -5.77 -3.72
N TYR A 7 7.88 -6.82 -3.57
CA TYR A 7 6.95 -6.94 -2.46
C TYR A 7 7.72 -7.34 -1.20
N LYS A 8 7.73 -6.45 -0.20
CA LYS A 8 8.24 -6.77 1.14
C LYS A 8 7.08 -6.98 2.10
N LYS A 9 7.26 -7.88 3.06
CA LYS A 9 6.30 -8.12 4.13
C LYS A 9 6.68 -7.25 5.33
N GLY A 10 5.75 -6.42 5.80
CA GLY A 10 5.95 -5.63 7.00
C GLY A 10 5.72 -6.45 8.27
N ILE A 11 6.12 -5.89 9.40
CA ILE A 11 5.77 -6.39 10.73
C ILE A 11 4.44 -5.74 11.15
N SER A 12 3.53 -6.50 11.76
CA SER A 12 2.25 -5.96 12.22
C SER A 12 2.40 -5.20 13.52
N ILE A 13 2.15 -3.88 13.49
CA ILE A 13 2.10 -3.02 14.69
C ILE A 13 1.08 -3.55 15.70
N SER A 14 -0.10 -3.97 15.21
CA SER A 14 -1.12 -4.57 16.06
C SER A 14 -0.71 -5.89 16.70
N GLY A 15 0.25 -6.62 16.09
CA GLY A 15 0.87 -7.80 16.70
C GLY A 15 1.83 -7.41 17.82
N ILE A 16 2.62 -6.35 17.62
CA ILE A 16 3.55 -5.82 18.64
C ILE A 16 2.77 -5.38 19.88
N ILE A 17 1.64 -4.66 19.70
CA ILE A 17 0.78 -4.24 20.81
C ILE A 17 0.26 -5.45 21.60
N LEU A 18 -0.19 -6.51 20.93
CA LEU A 18 -0.65 -7.73 21.60
C LEU A 18 0.48 -8.44 22.37
N LEU A 19 1.71 -8.43 21.86
CA LEU A 19 2.86 -8.96 22.60
C LEU A 19 3.10 -8.18 23.90
N ILE A 20 3.04 -6.84 23.83
CA ILE A 20 3.20 -6.00 25.02
C ILE A 20 2.12 -6.31 26.05
N ILE A 21 0.86 -6.43 25.62
CA ILE A 21 -0.26 -6.81 26.51
C ILE A 21 0.01 -8.17 27.14
N GLY A 22 0.43 -9.18 26.37
CA GLY A 22 0.74 -10.52 26.89
C GLY A 22 1.86 -10.50 27.94
N ILE A 23 2.93 -9.73 27.71
CA ILE A 23 4.03 -9.56 28.68
C ILE A 23 3.52 -8.91 29.97
N VAL A 24 2.69 -7.86 29.85
CA VAL A 24 2.10 -7.17 31.00
C VAL A 24 1.17 -8.11 31.78
N THR A 25 0.38 -8.94 31.09
CA THR A 25 -0.50 -9.93 31.73
C THR A 25 0.31 -10.96 32.52
N VAL A 26 1.40 -11.50 31.97
CA VAL A 26 2.27 -12.43 32.71
C VAL A 26 2.96 -11.73 33.88
N TYR A 27 3.45 -10.51 33.68
CA TYR A 27 4.11 -9.75 34.74
C TYR A 27 3.16 -9.35 35.87
N SER A 28 1.87 -9.15 35.57
CA SER A 28 0.85 -8.79 36.56
C SER A 28 0.70 -9.84 37.67
N GLU A 29 1.12 -11.08 37.42
CA GLU A 29 1.20 -12.13 38.43
C GLU A 29 2.01 -11.72 39.68
N THR A 30 3.07 -10.91 39.50
CA THR A 30 3.95 -10.47 40.60
C THR A 30 3.24 -9.61 41.66
N PHE A 31 2.08 -9.03 41.33
CA PHE A 31 1.27 -8.26 42.27
C PHE A 31 0.36 -9.16 43.14
N PHE A 32 0.21 -10.44 42.79
CA PHE A 32 -0.59 -11.39 43.54
C PHE A 32 0.33 -12.28 44.40
N THR A 33 0.50 -11.88 45.65
CA THR A 33 1.47 -12.48 46.61
C THR A 33 1.11 -13.90 47.04
N GLU A 34 -0.15 -14.31 46.90
CA GLU A 34 -0.62 -15.64 47.29
C GLU A 34 -0.09 -16.73 46.33
N SER A 35 0.69 -17.67 46.87
CA SER A 35 1.46 -18.67 46.11
C SER A 35 0.61 -19.68 45.32
N GLN A 36 -0.68 -19.85 45.64
CA GLN A 36 -1.55 -20.90 45.11
C GLN A 36 -2.89 -20.36 44.58
N SER A 37 -2.93 -19.10 44.14
CA SER A 37 -4.16 -18.49 43.64
C SER A 37 -4.47 -18.99 42.21
N SER A 38 -5.70 -19.46 41.99
CA SER A 38 -6.24 -19.79 40.66
C SER A 38 -6.12 -18.64 39.66
N ILE A 39 -6.05 -17.40 40.15
CA ILE A 39 -5.84 -16.18 39.38
C ILE A 39 -4.45 -16.19 38.73
N ARG A 40 -3.38 -16.64 39.41
CA ARG A 40 -2.02 -16.69 38.85
C ARG A 40 -1.93 -17.71 37.71
N MET A 41 -2.49 -18.90 37.92
CA MET A 41 -2.57 -19.93 36.89
C MET A 41 -3.39 -19.47 35.68
N ALA A 42 -4.51 -18.78 35.90
CA ALA A 42 -5.31 -18.20 34.83
C ALA A 42 -4.55 -17.11 34.07
N LEU A 43 -3.88 -16.18 34.76
CA LEU A 43 -3.06 -15.12 34.15
C LEU A 43 -1.91 -15.68 33.32
N MET A 44 -1.22 -16.71 33.79
CA MET A 44 -0.19 -17.41 33.01
C MET A 44 -0.77 -18.05 31.75
N PHE A 45 -1.90 -18.77 31.87
CA PHE A 45 -2.53 -19.45 30.74
C PHE A 45 -3.01 -18.46 29.67
N PHE A 46 -3.76 -17.43 30.07
CA PHE A 46 -4.22 -16.39 29.15
C PHE A 46 -3.05 -15.54 28.62
N GLY A 47 -2.07 -15.22 29.46
CA GLY A 47 -0.85 -14.52 29.05
C GLY A 47 -0.07 -15.27 27.97
N ALA A 48 0.12 -16.58 28.14
CA ALA A 48 0.77 -17.44 27.15
C ALA A 48 -0.01 -17.48 25.82
N ILE A 49 -1.34 -17.62 25.88
CA ILE A 49 -2.20 -17.58 24.68
C ILE A 49 -2.07 -16.24 23.94
N ILE A 50 -2.11 -15.13 24.68
CA ILE A 50 -1.98 -13.77 24.12
C ILE A 50 -0.59 -13.58 23.49
N LEU A 51 0.47 -14.08 24.11
CA LEU A 51 1.83 -14.03 23.56
C LEU A 51 1.94 -14.82 22.26
N ILE A 52 1.42 -16.05 22.21
CA ILE A 52 1.43 -16.87 21.00
C ILE A 52 0.61 -16.17 19.89
N ALA A 53 -0.58 -15.66 20.21
CA ALA A 53 -1.41 -14.90 19.27
C ALA A 53 -0.70 -13.63 18.78
N GLY A 54 0.01 -12.93 19.66
CA GLY A 54 0.83 -11.77 19.33
C GLY A 54 1.94 -12.11 18.35
N LEU A 55 2.71 -13.18 18.60
CA LEU A 55 3.80 -13.63 17.72
C LEU A 55 3.28 -13.97 16.32
N VAL A 56 2.19 -14.75 16.24
CA VAL A 56 1.56 -15.09 14.97
C VAL A 56 1.12 -13.82 14.23
N LYS A 57 0.50 -12.87 14.93
CA LYS A 57 0.00 -11.62 14.31
C LYS A 57 1.13 -10.68 13.88
N VAL A 58 2.25 -10.61 14.61
CA VAL A 58 3.47 -9.86 14.23
C VAL A 58 3.94 -10.32 12.86
N LEU A 59 3.94 -11.64 12.63
CA LEU A 59 4.30 -12.25 11.36
C LEU A 59 3.26 -12.04 10.26
N MET A 60 2.04 -11.59 10.57
CA MET A 60 0.97 -11.27 9.60
C MET A 60 0.94 -9.79 9.21
N GLY A 61 2.07 -9.08 9.28
CA GLY A 61 2.10 -7.69 8.84
C GLY A 61 1.80 -7.52 7.35
N LYS A 62 1.26 -6.34 7.02
CA LYS A 62 0.80 -6.01 5.67
C LYS A 62 1.96 -6.06 4.68
N LYS A 63 1.70 -6.55 3.46
CA LYS A 63 2.64 -6.46 2.35
C LYS A 63 2.69 -5.01 1.89
N TYR A 64 3.89 -4.50 1.62
CA TYR A 64 4.12 -3.19 1.05
C TYR A 64 5.08 -3.31 -0.14
N ILE A 65 4.95 -2.39 -1.08
CA ILE A 65 5.72 -2.40 -2.33
C ILE A 65 6.94 -1.50 -2.10
N VAL A 66 8.10 -1.97 -2.54
CA VAL A 66 9.37 -1.25 -2.40
C VAL A 66 10.07 -1.21 -3.73
N HIS A 67 10.63 -0.05 -4.09
CA HIS A 67 11.47 0.07 -5.27
C HIS A 67 12.80 -0.68 -5.02
N LYS A 68 13.21 -1.53 -5.97
CA LYS A 68 14.33 -2.47 -5.79
C LYS A 68 15.66 -1.75 -5.58
N GLU A 69 15.88 -0.64 -6.27
CA GLU A 69 17.15 0.09 -6.21
C GLU A 69 17.20 1.11 -5.07
N SER A 70 16.14 1.90 -4.86
CA SER A 70 16.14 2.93 -3.80
C SER A 70 15.75 2.39 -2.43
N GLY A 71 15.13 1.20 -2.35
CA GLY A 71 14.61 0.65 -1.10
C GLY A 71 13.45 1.46 -0.51
N SER A 72 12.97 2.48 -1.23
CA SER A 72 11.90 3.36 -0.81
C SER A 72 10.54 2.72 -1.07
N ARG A 73 9.58 2.98 -0.19
CA ARG A 73 8.21 2.47 -0.32
C ARG A 73 7.57 3.07 -1.57
N VAL A 74 6.66 2.31 -2.18
CA VAL A 74 5.94 2.71 -3.38
C VAL A 74 4.45 2.71 -3.07
N THR A 75 3.83 3.87 -3.25
CA THR A 75 2.40 4.08 -3.07
C THR A 75 1.68 3.94 -4.42
N ASN A 76 0.58 3.19 -4.43
CA ASN A 76 -0.26 3.00 -5.60
C ASN A 76 -1.42 4.00 -5.59
N TYR A 77 -1.58 4.74 -6.69
CA TYR A 77 -2.68 5.66 -6.92
C TYR A 77 -3.48 5.19 -8.14
N ASN A 78 -4.80 5.12 -7.99
CA ASN A 78 -5.70 4.73 -9.07
C ASN A 78 -6.56 5.94 -9.43
N LEU A 79 -6.42 6.43 -10.66
CA LEU A 79 -7.22 7.53 -11.20
C LEU A 79 -8.18 6.98 -12.26
N PHE A 80 -9.43 7.45 -12.24
CA PHE A 80 -10.48 6.97 -13.14
C PHE A 80 -10.97 8.10 -14.04
N PHE A 81 -11.06 7.82 -15.34
CA PHE A 81 -11.41 8.79 -16.37
C PHE A 81 -12.51 8.26 -17.29
N ASP A 82 -13.11 9.16 -18.05
CA ASP A 82 -14.07 8.87 -19.12
C ASP A 82 -13.42 8.00 -20.22
N SER A 83 -14.19 7.11 -20.87
CA SER A 83 -13.71 6.21 -21.93
C SER A 83 -13.02 6.95 -23.08
N ASN A 84 -13.43 8.18 -23.37
CA ASN A 84 -12.93 8.97 -24.50
C ASN A 84 -11.53 9.56 -24.27
N GLU A 85 -11.07 9.60 -23.02
CA GLU A 85 -9.79 10.24 -22.65
C GLU A 85 -8.58 9.30 -22.79
N ILE A 86 -8.77 8.05 -23.23
CA ILE A 86 -7.71 7.04 -23.26
C ILE A 86 -6.50 7.46 -24.13
N ASN A 87 -6.77 7.91 -25.36
CA ASN A 87 -5.73 8.32 -26.30
C ASN A 87 -5.00 9.57 -25.79
N ARG A 88 -5.76 10.50 -25.22
CA ARG A 88 -5.20 11.73 -24.66
C ARG A 88 -4.32 11.44 -23.45
N LEU A 89 -4.74 10.52 -22.59
CA LEU A 89 -3.96 10.08 -21.45
C LEU A 89 -2.67 9.36 -21.88
N GLN A 90 -2.72 8.50 -22.89
CA GLN A 90 -1.51 7.85 -23.43
C GLN A 90 -0.53 8.90 -23.97
N ASN A 91 -1.02 9.85 -24.77
CA ASN A 91 -0.21 10.95 -25.32
C ASN A 91 0.41 11.83 -24.22
N ILE A 92 -0.34 12.10 -23.14
CA ILE A 92 0.17 12.84 -21.98
C ILE A 92 1.34 12.10 -21.34
N LEU A 93 1.23 10.78 -21.16
CA LEU A 93 2.29 9.97 -20.57
C LEU A 93 3.49 9.81 -21.53
N ASP A 94 3.27 9.73 -22.84
CA ASP A 94 4.36 9.71 -23.85
C ASP A 94 5.09 11.04 -23.93
N GLY A 95 4.34 12.13 -23.96
CA GLY A 95 4.88 13.48 -24.04
C GLY A 95 5.38 14.05 -22.70
N LYS A 96 5.25 13.29 -21.60
CA LYS A 96 5.58 13.72 -20.22
C LYS A 96 4.85 15.01 -19.80
N GLN A 97 3.67 15.26 -20.35
CA GLN A 97 2.85 16.46 -20.10
C GLN A 97 1.95 16.27 -18.89
N PHE A 98 2.55 15.95 -17.74
CA PHE A 98 1.82 15.55 -16.53
C PHE A 98 0.89 16.64 -15.98
N ASP A 99 1.15 17.90 -16.31
CA ASP A 99 0.29 19.07 -16.00
C ASP A 99 -1.12 18.97 -16.60
N SER A 100 -1.29 18.11 -17.61
CA SER A 100 -2.55 17.90 -18.31
C SER A 100 -3.39 16.77 -17.71
N ILE A 101 -2.84 15.94 -16.81
CA ILE A 101 -3.58 14.87 -16.12
C ILE A 101 -4.78 15.43 -15.34
N PRO A 102 -4.65 16.50 -14.53
CA PRO A 102 -5.79 17.09 -13.81
C PRO A 102 -6.83 17.73 -14.72
N LYS A 103 -6.49 18.00 -15.99
CA LYS A 103 -7.39 18.61 -16.98
C LYS A 103 -8.24 17.57 -17.72
N LEU A 104 -7.97 16.28 -17.51
CA LEU A 104 -8.77 15.20 -18.08
C LEU A 104 -10.11 15.09 -17.38
N LYS A 105 -11.14 14.69 -18.12
CA LYS A 105 -12.47 14.49 -17.56
C LYS A 105 -12.47 13.28 -16.61
N PRO A 106 -12.70 13.46 -15.30
CA PRO A 106 -12.80 12.33 -14.38
C PRO A 106 -14.01 11.48 -14.73
N ALA A 107 -13.96 10.20 -14.35
CA ALA A 107 -15.10 9.31 -14.50
C ALA A 107 -16.31 9.85 -13.74
N ASP A 108 -17.46 9.89 -14.41
CA ASP A 108 -18.72 10.35 -13.82
C ASP A 108 -19.58 9.13 -13.42
N GLY A 109 -19.92 9.04 -12.13
CA GLY A 109 -20.69 7.93 -11.57
C GLY A 109 -20.09 6.54 -11.85
N ASN A 110 -20.92 5.62 -12.34
CA ASN A 110 -20.53 4.22 -12.62
C ASN A 110 -19.82 4.03 -13.98
N LYS A 111 -19.45 5.11 -14.68
CA LYS A 111 -18.84 5.06 -16.02
C LYS A 111 -17.33 5.34 -15.98
N ALA A 112 -16.60 4.51 -15.22
CA ALA A 112 -15.14 4.50 -15.27
C ALA A 112 -14.67 3.72 -16.50
N GLY A 113 -14.43 4.44 -17.60
CA GLY A 113 -14.03 3.85 -18.88
C GLY A 113 -12.54 3.59 -18.99
N VAL A 114 -11.74 4.41 -18.30
CA VAL A 114 -10.28 4.33 -18.27
C VAL A 114 -9.82 4.37 -16.83
N LYS A 115 -8.86 3.52 -16.52
CA LYS A 115 -8.21 3.46 -15.21
C LYS A 115 -6.71 3.67 -15.41
N LEU A 116 -6.11 4.55 -14.62
CA LEU A 116 -4.70 4.84 -14.61
C LEU A 116 -4.11 4.40 -13.28
N ASP A 117 -3.23 3.41 -13.34
CA ASP A 117 -2.48 2.93 -12.17
C ASP A 117 -1.11 3.58 -12.14
N LEU A 118 -0.86 4.33 -11.06
CA LEU A 118 0.38 5.04 -10.81
C LEU A 118 1.05 4.43 -9.59
N PHE A 119 2.32 4.11 -9.71
CA PHE A 119 3.15 3.60 -8.63
C PHE A 119 4.26 4.60 -8.41
N ILE A 120 4.20 5.38 -7.34
CA ILE A 120 5.21 6.42 -7.06
C ILE A 120 5.93 6.06 -5.78
N SER A 121 7.26 6.16 -5.81
CA SER A 121 8.05 5.97 -4.61
C SER A 121 8.00 7.19 -3.68
N ASP A 122 8.05 6.97 -2.35
CA ASP A 122 7.98 8.04 -1.34
C ASP A 122 9.12 9.08 -1.49
N ASP A 123 10.28 8.66 -2.00
CA ASP A 123 11.42 9.52 -2.34
C ASP A 123 11.19 10.34 -3.62
N LYS A 124 10.09 10.08 -4.33
CA LYS A 124 9.70 10.66 -5.62
C LYS A 124 10.75 10.48 -6.73
N LYS A 125 11.68 9.53 -6.60
CA LYS A 125 12.71 9.24 -7.61
C LYS A 125 12.29 8.19 -8.63
N PHE A 126 11.23 7.46 -8.34
CA PHE A 126 10.68 6.42 -9.20
C PHE A 126 9.17 6.60 -9.33
N ALA A 127 8.67 6.56 -10.56
CA ALA A 127 7.26 6.47 -10.83
C ALA A 127 6.98 5.53 -12.02
N ALA A 128 5.97 4.69 -11.92
CA ALA A 128 5.50 3.88 -13.04
C ALA A 128 4.02 4.13 -13.30
N ALA A 129 3.63 4.25 -14.57
CA ALA A 129 2.27 4.51 -15.00
C ALA A 129 1.79 3.42 -15.96
N GLN A 130 0.59 2.89 -15.71
CA GLN A 130 -0.07 1.93 -16.58
C GLN A 130 -1.50 2.38 -16.86
N VAL A 131 -1.85 2.50 -18.14
CA VAL A 131 -3.22 2.80 -18.57
C VAL A 131 -3.97 1.50 -18.80
N PHE A 132 -5.20 1.45 -18.30
CA PHE A 132 -6.14 0.35 -18.49
C PHE A 132 -7.43 0.86 -19.12
N GLN A 133 -7.95 0.11 -20.07
CA GLN A 133 -9.26 0.33 -20.66
C GLN A 133 -10.26 -0.62 -20.03
N PHE A 134 -11.45 -0.10 -19.73
CA PHE A 134 -12.59 -0.96 -19.42
C PHE A 134 -13.16 -1.55 -20.71
N ILE A 135 -13.01 -2.86 -20.86
CA ILE A 135 -13.80 -3.66 -21.78
C ILE A 135 -14.90 -4.36 -20.99
N PRO A 136 -15.97 -4.90 -21.61
CA PRO A 136 -17.09 -5.46 -20.87
C PRO A 136 -16.63 -6.41 -19.75
N PHE A 137 -16.97 -6.05 -18.51
CA PHE A 137 -16.69 -6.79 -17.27
C PHE A 137 -15.24 -6.83 -16.78
N LYS A 138 -14.25 -6.23 -17.46
CA LYS A 138 -12.84 -6.21 -17.00
C LYS A 138 -12.01 -5.03 -17.49
N TYR A 139 -10.94 -4.73 -16.75
CA TYR A 139 -9.92 -3.77 -17.16
C TYR A 139 -8.75 -4.50 -17.83
N GLU A 140 -8.40 -4.09 -19.05
CA GLU A 140 -7.24 -4.61 -19.78
C GLU A 140 -6.18 -3.53 -20.01
N PRO A 141 -4.89 -3.88 -20.05
CA PRO A 141 -3.83 -2.93 -20.34
C PRO A 141 -4.04 -2.33 -21.74
N ALA A 142 -4.16 -1.01 -21.81
CA ALA A 142 -4.37 -0.31 -23.07
C ALA A 142 -3.06 0.03 -23.81
N GLY A 143 -1.92 -0.43 -23.29
CA GLY A 143 -0.58 -0.14 -23.79
C GLY A 143 0.51 -0.64 -22.83
N GLU A 144 1.75 -0.31 -23.12
CA GLU A 144 2.90 -0.65 -22.27
C GLU A 144 2.98 0.23 -21.01
N GLN A 145 3.60 -0.34 -19.97
CA GLN A 145 3.90 0.39 -18.75
C GLN A 145 5.00 1.41 -19.01
N LYS A 146 4.80 2.65 -18.56
CA LYS A 146 5.81 3.70 -18.66
C LYS A 146 6.48 3.90 -17.33
N ILE A 147 7.80 3.96 -17.34
CA ILE A 147 8.63 4.15 -16.15
C ILE A 147 9.32 5.51 -16.26
N PHE A 148 9.29 6.24 -15.16
CA PHE A 148 9.83 7.59 -15.02
C PHE A 148 10.79 7.62 -13.82
N TYR A 149 11.88 8.35 -14.00
CA TYR A 149 12.95 8.47 -13.01
C TYR A 149 13.20 9.94 -12.63
N ASP A 150 13.68 10.15 -11.41
CA ASP A 150 14.14 11.43 -10.85
C ASP A 150 13.15 12.59 -11.11
N ASN A 151 13.51 13.54 -11.98
CA ASN A 151 12.74 14.75 -12.22
C ASN A 151 11.35 14.45 -12.79
N ASP A 152 11.23 13.46 -13.70
CA ASP A 152 9.96 13.09 -14.30
C ASP A 152 9.02 12.45 -13.26
N ALA A 153 9.58 11.64 -12.36
CA ALA A 153 8.84 11.04 -11.25
C ALA A 153 8.35 12.10 -10.25
N GLN A 154 9.17 13.11 -9.95
CA GLN A 154 8.77 14.23 -9.10
C GLN A 154 7.66 15.07 -9.72
N LEU A 155 7.78 15.39 -11.01
CA LEU A 155 6.76 16.15 -11.73
C LEU A 155 5.43 15.40 -11.72
N LEU A 156 5.43 14.12 -12.10
CA LEU A 156 4.23 13.28 -12.06
C LEU A 156 3.62 13.23 -10.65
N ALA A 157 4.43 13.09 -9.61
CA ALA A 157 3.95 13.07 -8.23
C ALA A 157 3.24 14.37 -7.82
N ASN A 158 3.73 15.53 -8.29
CA ASN A 158 3.15 16.84 -7.96
C ASN A 158 1.79 17.08 -8.62
N TYR A 159 1.49 16.42 -9.74
CA TYR A 159 0.23 16.58 -10.48
C TYR A 159 -0.85 15.54 -10.15
N ILE A 160 -0.61 14.64 -9.19
CA ILE A 160 -1.65 13.70 -8.74
C ILE A 160 -2.52 14.38 -7.66
N PRO A 161 -3.84 14.52 -7.90
CA PRO A 161 -4.73 15.31 -7.04
C PRO A 161 -5.01 14.70 -5.65
N ASN A 162 -4.61 13.45 -5.37
CA ASN A 162 -4.93 12.75 -4.12
C ASN A 162 -3.67 12.40 -3.31
N GLN A 163 -2.94 13.41 -2.83
CA GLN A 163 -1.87 13.21 -1.82
C GLN A 163 -2.40 13.20 -0.36
N LYS A 164 -3.67 12.83 -0.14
CA LYS A 164 -4.26 12.72 1.21
C LYS A 164 -4.33 11.28 1.69
#